data_AF-A0A1F3Y5V0-F1
#
_entry.id   AF-A0A1F3Y5V0-F1
#
_cell.length_a   1.000
_cell.length_b   1.000
_cell.length_c   1.000
_cell.angle_alpha   90.00
_cell.angle_beta   90.00
_cell.angle_gamma   90.00
#
_symmetry.space_group_name_H-M   'P 1'
#
loop_
_entity.id
_entity.type
_entity.pdbx_description
1 polymer ?
#
loop_
_entity_poly.entity_id
_entity_poly.type
_entity_poly.pdbx_seq_one_letter_code
_entity_poly.pdbx_strand_id
1 'polypeptide(L)' 'MSSNGSPVTGVIDENLVIIDFGKYEGKTVEQIAELDPVFYDRLASEKENGIFAIRRHRDKTFRLYLNPLSMMDH' A
#
# COMPACT_ATOMS: atom_id res chain seq x y z
N MET A 1 19.07 -3.12 13.30
CA MET A 1 18.96 -1.87 12.51
C MET A 1 17.48 -1.68 12.23
N SER A 2 16.81 -0.85 13.03
CA SER A 2 15.36 -0.73 13.02
C SER A 2 14.95 0.26 11.93
N SER A 3 14.55 -0.25 10.77
CA SER A 3 13.86 0.54 9.76
C SER A 3 12.48 0.89 10.32
N ASN A 4 12.38 2.01 11.04
CA ASN A 4 11.16 2.54 11.68
C ASN A 4 10.13 3.08 10.64
N GLY A 5 9.91 2.35 9.55
CA GLY A 5 8.93 2.68 8.53
C GLY A 5 7.77 1.69 8.54
N SER A 6 6.61 2.11 8.03
CA SER A 6 5.47 1.20 7.84
C SER A 6 5.89 0.00 6.98
N PRO A 7 5.45 -1.21 7.35
CA PRO A 7 5.72 -2.40 6.56
C PRO A 7 5.12 -2.28 5.16
N VAL A 8 3.99 -1.59 4.98
CA VAL A 8 3.34 -1.38 3.67
C VAL A 8 3.91 -0.16 2.94
N THR A 9 3.98 1.00 3.59
CA THR A 9 4.24 2.29 2.93
C THR A 9 5.66 2.81 3.12
N GLY A 10 6.47 2.13 3.94
CA GLY A 10 7.85 2.53 4.21
C GLY A 10 7.91 3.83 5.00
N VAL A 11 8.51 4.86 4.41
CA VAL A 11 8.71 6.17 5.09
C VAL A 11 7.49 7.11 4.98
N ILE A 12 6.44 6.69 4.27
CA ILE A 12 5.24 7.50 4.02
C ILE A 12 4.20 7.21 5.10
N ASP A 13 3.56 8.25 5.63
CA ASP A 13 2.47 8.11 6.60
C ASP A 13 1.27 7.35 6.01
N GLU A 14 0.81 6.31 6.71
CA GLU A 14 -0.24 5.39 6.22
C GLU A 14 -1.60 6.08 6.06
N ASN A 15 -1.84 7.18 6.78
CA ASN A 15 -3.04 8.00 6.62
C ASN A 15 -3.08 8.80 5.33
N LEU A 16 -1.93 9.02 4.70
CA LEU A 16 -1.84 9.75 3.45
C LEU A 16 -1.90 8.83 2.23
N VAL A 17 -1.79 7.51 2.44
CA VAL A 17 -1.79 6.49 1.38
C VAL A 17 -3.18 5.87 1.25
N ILE A 18 -3.84 6.16 0.13
CA ILE A 18 -5.17 5.69 -0.22
C ILE A 18 -5.05 4.50 -1.17
N ILE A 19 -5.83 3.45 -0.93
CA ILE A 19 -5.93 2.31 -1.84
C ILE A 19 -6.81 2.69 -3.02
N ASP A 20 -6.31 2.47 -4.24
CA ASP A 20 -6.97 2.83 -5.50
C ASP A 20 -7.43 1.57 -6.26
N PHE A 21 -7.63 0.44 -5.56
CA PHE A 21 -8.07 -0.82 -6.15
C PHE A 21 -8.83 -1.73 -5.18
N GLY A 22 -9.56 -2.69 -5.76
CA GLY A 22 -10.19 -3.79 -5.02
C GLY A 22 -11.30 -3.35 -4.06
N LYS A 23 -11.60 -4.19 -3.06
CA LYS A 23 -12.71 -3.95 -2.11
C LYS A 23 -12.49 -2.79 -1.13
N TYR A 24 -11.27 -2.29 -1.02
CA TYR A 24 -10.89 -1.21 -0.10
C TYR A 24 -10.51 0.09 -0.82
N GLU A 25 -10.90 0.21 -2.09
CA GLU A 25 -10.73 1.45 -2.85
C GLU A 25 -11.31 2.66 -2.10
N GLY A 26 -10.52 3.74 -2.02
CA GLY A 26 -10.87 4.98 -1.32
C GLY A 26 -10.56 4.97 0.18
N LYS A 27 -10.11 3.86 0.77
CA LYS A 27 -9.67 3.79 2.18
C LYS A 27 -8.18 4.01 2.32
N THR A 28 -7.75 4.53 3.47
CA THR A 28 -6.33 4.66 3.78
C THR A 28 -5.74 3.34 4.25
N VAL A 29 -4.42 3.20 4.13
CA VAL A 29 -3.70 2.02 4.62
C VAL A 29 -3.89 1.85 6.14
N GLU A 30 -3.92 2.94 6.90
CA GLU A 30 -4.22 2.91 8.34
C GLU A 30 -5.62 2.34 8.62
N GLN A 31 -6.65 2.82 7.92
CA GLN A 31 -8.01 2.30 8.08
C GLN A 31 -8.10 0.81 7.78
N ILE A 32 -7.35 0.32 6.80
CA ILE A 32 -7.31 -1.11 6.49
C ILE A 32 -6.65 -1.90 7.61
N ALA A 33 -5.58 -1.38 8.24
CA ALA A 33 -4.95 -2.04 9.37
C ALA A 33 -5.93 -2.27 10.54
N GLU A 34 -6.84 -1.31 10.77
CA GLU A 34 -7.90 -1.42 11.78
C GLU A 34 -9.07 -2.30 11.34
N LEU A 35 -9.48 -2.21 10.07
CA LEU A 35 -10.67 -2.91 9.55
C LEU A 35 -10.42 -4.37 9.19
N ASP A 36 -9.26 -4.68 8.61
CA ASP A 36 -8.88 -6.00 8.10
C ASP A 36 -7.36 -6.22 8.22
N PRO A 37 -6.88 -6.56 9.42
CA PRO A 37 -5.45 -6.75 9.68
C PRO A 37 -4.85 -7.89 8.84
N VAL A 38 -5.66 -8.87 8.41
CA VAL A 38 -5.20 -9.96 7.54
C VAL A 38 -4.86 -9.44 6.15
N PHE A 39 -5.69 -8.54 5.61
CA PHE A 39 -5.39 -7.89 4.34
C PHE A 39 -4.18 -6.96 4.44
N TYR A 40 -4.04 -6.23 5.54
CA TYR A 40 -2.85 -5.41 5.81
C TYR A 40 -1.56 -6.24 5.83
N ASP A 41 -1.56 -7.38 6.52
CA ASP A 41 -0.41 -8.29 6.59
C ASP A 41 -0.03 -8.86 5.20
N ARG A 42 -1.04 -9.14 4.37
CA ARG A 42 -0.81 -9.49 2.95
C ARG A 42 -0.16 -8.34 2.19
N LEU A 43 -0.64 -7.11 2.34
CA LEU A 43 0.00 -5.96 1.69
C LEU A 43 1.46 -5.82 2.13
N ALA A 44 1.74 -5.97 3.42
CA ALA A 44 3.10 -5.92 3.95
C ALA A 44 4.01 -6.97 3.31
N SER A 45 3.52 -8.21 3.17
CA SER A 45 4.25 -9.32 2.54
C SER A 45 4.49 -9.09 1.04
N GLU A 46 3.49 -8.56 0.33
CA GLU A 46 3.53 -8.40 -1.13
C GLU A 46 4.32 -7.16 -1.58
N LYS A 47 4.71 -6.28 -0.65
CA LYS A 47 5.54 -5.11 -0.95
C LYS A 47 6.87 -5.49 -1.57
N GLU A 48 7.52 -6.53 -1.06
CA GLU A 48 8.83 -7.00 -1.54
C GLU A 48 8.72 -7.59 -2.95
N ASN A 49 7.56 -8.14 -3.29
CA ASN A 49 7.22 -8.66 -4.62
C ASN A 49 6.91 -7.54 -5.64
N GLY A 50 6.80 -6.28 -5.19
CA GLY A 50 6.53 -5.14 -6.07
C GLY A 50 5.14 -5.16 -6.71
N ILE A 51 4.18 -5.92 -6.17
CA ILE A 51 2.83 -6.14 -6.72
C ILE A 51 2.03 -4.83 -6.81
N PHE A 52 2.36 -3.86 -5.97
CA PHE A 52 1.73 -2.55 -5.95
C PHE A 52 2.77 -1.45 -5.86
N ALA A 53 2.39 -0.26 -6.29
CA ALA A 53 3.24 0.92 -6.28
C ALA A 53 2.50 2.10 -5.66
N ILE A 54 3.26 2.99 -5.02
CA ILE A 54 2.75 4.22 -4.42
C ILE A 54 3.09 5.39 -5.34
N ARG A 55 2.08 6.16 -5.75
CA ARG A 55 2.27 7.38 -6.56
C ARG A 55 1.68 8.58 -5.85
N ARG A 56 2.45 9.65 -5.79
CA ARG A 56 2.03 10.93 -5.24
C ARG A 56 1.09 11.64 -6.20
N HIS A 57 0.00 12.18 -5.66
CA HIS A 57 -1.00 12.94 -6.39
C HIS A 57 -0.89 14.45 -6.11
N ARG A 58 -1.51 15.29 -6.96
CA ARG A 58 -1.40 16.77 -6.87
C ARG A 58 -2.02 17.34 -5.60
N ASP A 59 -3.04 16.66 -5.08
CA ASP A 59 -3.75 16.97 -3.85
C ASP A 59 -2.97 16.57 -2.56
N LYS A 60 -1.68 16.24 -2.69
CA LYS A 60 -0.79 15.81 -1.61
C LYS A 60 -1.15 14.45 -1.00
N THR A 61 -2.13 13.72 -1.54
CA THR A 61 -2.34 12.31 -1.19
C THR A 61 -1.39 11.40 -1.98
N PHE A 62 -1.27 10.18 -1.49
CA PHE A 62 -0.57 9.09 -2.17
C PHE A 62 -1.59 8.02 -2.51
N ARG A 63 -1.47 7.43 -3.70
CA ARG A 63 -2.35 6.34 -4.13
C ARG A 63 -1.54 5.07 -4.32
N LEU A 64 -2.04 3.98 -3.75
CA LEU A 64 -1.51 2.65 -3.87
C LEU A 64 -2.29 1.93 -4.98
N TYR A 65 -1.62 1.64 -6.10
CA TYR A 65 -2.19 1.00 -7.28
C TYR A 65 -1.49 -0.33 -7.55
N LEU A 66 -2.21 -1.30 -8.14
CA LEU A 66 -1.60 -2.53 -8.61
C LEU A 66 -0.62 -2.21 -9.74
N ASN A 67 0.56 -2.79 -9.66
CA ASN A 67 1.57 -2.66 -10.70
C ASN A 67 1.30 -3.75 -11.77
N PRO A 68 0.81 -3.39 -12.97
CA PRO A 68 0.50 -4.37 -14.01
C PRO A 68 1.74 -5.12 -14.52
N LEU A 69 2.95 -4.57 -14.28
CA LEU A 69 4.21 -5.19 -14.68
C LEU A 69 4.64 -6.32 -13.75
N SER A 70 4.08 -6.42 -12.54
CA SER A 70 4.47 -7.45 -11.57
C SER A 70 3.89 -8.83 -11.87
N MET A 71 3.00 -8.92 -12.86
CA MET A 71 2.44 -10.19 -13.36
C MET A 71 3.19 -10.75 -14.59
N MET A 72 4.33 -10.16 -14.97
CA MET A 72 5.04 -10.49 -16.22
C MET A 72 6.32 -11.32 -16.02
N ASP A 73 6.64 -11.76 -14.80
CA ASP A 73 7.70 -12.75 -14.57
C ASP A 73 7.07 -14.16 -14.54
N HIS A 74 7.07 -14.85 -15.69
CA HIS A 74 6.60 -16.22 -15.80
C HIS A 74 7.35 -16.98 -16.90
#